data_AF-A0AA44J2A8-F1
#
_entry.id   AF-A0AA44J2A8-F1
#
_cell.length_a   1.000
_cell.length_b   1.000
_cell.length_c   1.000
_cell.angle_alpha   90.00
_cell.angle_beta   90.00
_cell.angle_gamma   90.00
#
_symmetry.space_group_name_H-M   'P 1'
#
loop_
_entity.id
_entity.type
_entity.pdbx_description
1 polymer ?
#
loop_
_entity_poly.entity_id
_entity_poly.type
_entity_poly.pdbx_seq_one_letter_code
_entity_poly.pdbx_strand_id
1 'polypeptide(L)'
;MTSDNGHSHDEKLKRVATAIDRLAAGETPEQIKAGPRPEYDPTPAEKEAMAEFMELPDGLPQYIKVPDLPQMLRFQHPRQEVALAVVMKALGITDQRLYASMISQITNALSRGQEAEVAELNAAIALVAGIEPRDHLEAMLAFQMATVHVLSLRHTRSLVTSDRVDLLDLHERIVNKLMRTFTAQMEALRKHRNGGNQKVVVEHVYVGEGGQAIIGNVTHGGRGRNKTGAQSHGQEDLSVPARAAVLGHVEADKVPMPGASGTREDGLPVPRSPRRSAKGEKERRL
;
A
#
# COMPACT_ATOMS: atom_id res chain seq x y z
N MET A 1 47.45 8.04 44.06
CA MET A 1 46.02 7.88 44.34
C MET A 1 45.24 8.79 43.41
N THR A 2 44.90 8.32 42.22
CA THR A 2 44.06 9.05 41.26
C THR A 2 42.75 8.27 41.14
N SER A 3 41.69 8.90 41.62
CA SER A 3 40.36 8.33 41.83
C SER A 3 39.69 7.91 40.52
N ASP A 4 39.23 6.67 40.51
CA ASP A 4 38.39 6.02 39.53
C ASP A 4 36.96 6.61 39.54
N ASN A 5 36.80 7.84 39.05
CA ASN A 5 35.51 8.55 39.04
C ASN A 5 34.72 8.43 37.71
N GLY A 6 35.32 7.85 36.67
CA GLY A 6 34.71 7.69 35.35
C GLY A 6 33.64 6.59 35.32
N HIS A 7 33.85 5.50 36.04
CA HIS A 7 32.90 4.38 36.12
C HIS A 7 31.63 4.73 36.91
N SER A 8 31.70 5.65 37.88
CA SER A 8 30.56 6.03 38.73
C SER A 8 29.45 6.78 37.99
N HIS A 9 29.78 7.60 36.98
CA HIS A 9 28.79 8.38 36.24
C HIS A 9 28.01 7.53 35.24
N ASP A 10 28.71 6.64 34.52
CA ASP A 10 28.09 5.71 33.57
C ASP A 10 27.17 4.69 34.28
N GLU A 11 27.58 4.20 35.45
CA GLU A 11 26.72 3.36 36.29
C GLU A 11 25.47 4.10 36.80
N LYS A 12 25.59 5.38 37.16
CA LYS A 12 24.45 6.20 37.57
C LYS A 12 23.48 6.42 36.41
N LEU A 13 23.97 6.70 35.20
CA LEU A 13 23.14 6.82 34.00
C LEU A 13 22.41 5.51 33.68
N LYS A 14 23.10 4.37 33.76
CA LYS A 14 22.50 3.04 33.56
C LYS A 14 21.41 2.74 34.60
N ARG A 15 21.63 3.11 35.87
CA ARG A 15 20.64 2.97 36.95
C ARG A 15 19.42 3.86 36.75
N VAL A 16 19.61 5.09 36.25
CA VAL A 16 18.51 6.00 35.94
C VAL A 16 17.71 5.49 34.73
N ALA A 17 18.38 5.05 33.66
CA ALA A 17 17.71 4.46 32.49
C ALA A 17 16.88 3.23 32.88
N THR A 18 17.45 2.30 33.64
CA THR A 18 16.73 1.12 34.15
C THR A 18 15.59 1.49 35.11
N ALA A 19 15.74 2.52 35.94
CA ALA A 19 14.64 2.99 36.79
C ALA A 19 13.49 3.61 35.98
N ILE A 20 13.79 4.33 34.89
CA ILE A 20 12.79 4.89 33.96
C ILE A 20 12.04 3.77 33.25
N ASP A 21 12.74 2.77 32.73
CA ASP A 21 12.13 1.60 32.07
C ASP A 21 11.21 0.83 33.03
N ARG A 22 11.62 0.70 34.30
CA ARG A 22 10.83 0.04 35.34
C ARG A 22 9.57 0.82 35.71
N LEU A 23 9.69 2.15 35.81
CA LEU A 23 8.55 3.04 36.06
C LEU A 23 7.56 3.00 34.88
N ALA A 24 8.06 3.00 33.64
CA ALA A 24 7.25 2.90 32.42
C ALA A 24 6.50 1.56 32.32
N ALA A 25 7.07 0.49 32.86
CA ALA A 25 6.43 -0.81 32.97
C ALA A 25 5.51 -0.96 34.21
N GLY A 26 5.16 0.16 34.87
CA GLY A 26 4.11 0.22 35.89
C GLY A 26 4.57 -0.06 37.33
N GLU A 27 5.87 -0.15 37.58
CA GLU A 27 6.37 -0.33 38.96
C GLU A 27 6.29 0.96 39.78
N THR A 28 5.94 0.83 41.06
CA THR A 28 5.99 1.94 41.99
C THR A 28 7.44 2.30 42.34
N PRO A 29 7.73 3.56 42.73
CA PRO A 29 9.06 3.96 43.19
C PRO A 29 9.59 3.12 44.36
N GLU A 30 8.72 2.48 45.13
CA GLU A 30 9.04 1.58 46.24
C GLU A 30 9.52 0.21 45.74
N GLN A 31 8.87 -0.34 44.71
CA GLN A 31 9.28 -1.59 44.06
C GLN A 31 10.64 -1.44 43.36
N ILE A 32 10.91 -0.27 42.78
CA ILE A 32 12.21 0.05 42.16
C ILE A 32 13.32 0.09 43.21
N LYS A 33 13.04 0.65 44.40
CA LYS A 33 13.97 0.67 45.53
C LYS A 33 14.17 -0.69 46.18
N ALA A 34 13.18 -1.59 46.11
CA ALA A 34 13.20 -2.90 46.73
C ALA A 34 14.21 -3.89 46.10
N GLY A 35 14.81 -3.55 44.96
CA GLY A 35 15.81 -4.38 44.29
C GLY A 35 15.43 -4.76 42.86
N PRO A 36 16.20 -5.62 42.19
CA PRO A 36 15.88 -6.07 40.83
C PRO A 36 14.57 -6.85 40.78
N ARG A 37 13.88 -6.83 39.62
CA ARG A 37 12.70 -7.67 39.40
C ARG A 37 13.05 -9.15 39.64
N PRO A 38 12.11 -9.96 40.16
CA PRO A 38 12.25 -11.40 40.05
C PRO A 38 12.46 -11.75 38.58
N GLU A 39 13.43 -12.63 38.32
CA GLU A 39 13.78 -13.09 36.98
C GLU A 39 12.52 -13.68 36.32
N TYR A 40 12.10 -13.07 35.21
CA TYR A 40 10.93 -13.50 34.47
C TYR A 40 11.28 -14.75 33.67
N ASP A 41 10.70 -15.90 34.02
CA ASP A 41 10.82 -17.11 33.19
C ASP A 41 9.76 -17.04 32.08
N PRO A 42 10.15 -16.86 30.81
CA PRO A 42 9.18 -16.73 29.74
C PRO A 42 8.35 -18.01 29.60
N THR A 43 7.07 -17.83 29.32
CA THR A 43 6.15 -18.94 29.03
C THR A 43 6.65 -19.73 27.81
N PRO A 44 6.24 -20.99 27.64
CA PRO A 44 6.61 -21.77 26.45
C PRO A 44 6.29 -21.05 25.13
N ALA A 45 5.15 -20.36 25.06
CA ALA A 45 4.76 -19.56 23.88
C ALA A 45 5.67 -18.36 23.64
N GLU A 46 6.15 -17.69 24.69
CA GLU A 46 7.10 -16.58 24.55
C GLU A 46 8.50 -17.09 24.18
N LYS A 47 8.92 -18.24 24.70
CA LYS A 47 10.17 -18.90 24.29
C LYS A 47 10.14 -19.28 22.81
N GLU A 48 9.01 -19.79 22.33
CA GLU A 48 8.77 -20.07 20.92
C GLU A 48 8.82 -18.79 20.07
N ALA A 49 8.09 -17.74 20.44
CA ALA A 49 8.11 -16.46 19.74
C ALA A 49 9.51 -15.80 19.72
N MET A 50 10.27 -15.92 20.82
CA MET A 50 11.65 -15.45 20.90
C MET A 50 12.58 -16.26 19.99
N ALA A 51 12.42 -17.59 19.95
CA ALA A 51 13.18 -18.44 19.05
C ALA A 51 12.88 -18.09 17.58
N GLU A 52 11.61 -17.93 17.21
CA GLU A 52 11.21 -17.47 15.89
C GLU A 52 11.82 -16.10 15.55
N PHE A 53 11.79 -15.15 16.48
CA PHE A 53 12.37 -13.82 16.28
C PHE A 53 13.88 -13.86 16.06
N MET A 54 14.61 -14.74 16.76
CA MET A 54 16.07 -14.87 16.63
C MET A 54 16.48 -15.59 15.34
N GLU A 55 15.60 -16.43 14.77
CA GLU A 55 15.80 -17.08 13.47
C GLU A 55 15.46 -16.17 12.29
N LEU A 56 14.83 -15.01 12.53
CA LEU A 56 14.60 -14.02 11.47
C LEU A 56 15.96 -13.50 10.97
N PRO A 57 16.16 -13.41 9.64
CA PRO A 57 17.39 -12.85 9.10
C PRO A 57 17.59 -11.42 9.60
N ASP A 58 18.86 -11.02 9.73
CA ASP A 58 19.23 -9.65 10.08
C ASP A 58 18.38 -8.65 9.29
N GLY A 59 17.84 -7.67 10.01
CA GLY A 59 17.00 -6.64 9.42
C GLY A 59 17.70 -5.95 8.25
N LEU A 60 16.90 -5.40 7.33
CA LEU A 60 17.45 -4.69 6.17
C LEU A 60 18.41 -3.57 6.62
N PRO A 61 19.52 -3.35 5.88
CA PRO A 61 20.40 -2.22 6.13
C PRO A 61 19.61 -0.91 6.21
N GLN A 62 19.73 -0.24 7.35
CA GLN A 62 18.97 0.99 7.62
C GLN A 62 19.70 2.21 7.08
N TYR A 63 18.95 3.18 6.57
CA TYR A 63 19.49 4.51 6.33
C TYR A 63 19.74 5.25 7.65
N ILE A 64 20.79 6.05 7.67
CA ILE A 64 21.13 7.00 8.73
C ILE A 64 21.50 8.35 8.11
N LYS A 65 21.23 9.43 8.85
CA LYS A 65 21.78 10.75 8.53
C LYS A 65 23.29 10.75 8.81
N VAL A 66 24.07 11.44 7.99
CA VAL A 66 25.46 11.76 8.32
C VAL A 66 25.45 12.80 9.46
N PRO A 67 26.15 12.57 10.60
CA PRO A 67 26.12 13.45 11.78
C PRO A 67 26.39 14.94 11.50
N ASP A 68 27.13 15.26 10.43
CA ASP A 68 27.49 16.64 10.04
C ASP A 68 26.90 17.09 8.68
N LEU A 69 26.18 16.21 8.00
CA LEU A 69 25.57 16.47 6.68
C LEU A 69 24.17 15.83 6.68
N PRO A 70 23.19 16.39 7.39
CA PRO A 70 21.88 15.76 7.60
C PRO A 70 21.08 15.54 6.31
N GLN A 71 21.38 16.28 5.26
CA GLN A 71 20.85 16.09 3.90
C GLN A 71 21.42 14.87 3.17
N MET A 72 22.52 14.28 3.67
CA MET A 72 23.16 13.12 3.08
C MET A 72 22.81 11.85 3.85
N LEU A 73 22.19 10.91 3.14
CA LEU A 73 21.80 9.61 3.65
C LEU A 73 22.85 8.57 3.27
N ARG A 74 23.15 7.66 4.21
CA ARG A 74 23.98 6.46 3.96
C ARG A 74 23.39 5.27 4.71
N PHE A 75 23.79 4.06 4.35
CA PHE A 75 23.44 2.88 5.14
C PHE A 75 24.27 2.81 6.42
N GLN A 76 23.65 2.36 7.50
CA GLN A 76 24.32 1.84 8.69
C GLN A 76 24.89 0.45 8.36
N HIS A 77 25.97 0.45 7.57
CA HIS A 77 26.64 -0.78 7.16
C HIS A 77 28.10 -0.46 6.80
N PRO A 78 29.08 -1.33 7.13
CA PRO A 78 30.50 -1.08 6.83
C PRO A 78 30.79 -0.89 5.33
N ARG A 79 30.03 -1.56 4.47
CA ARG A 79 30.17 -1.52 3.00
C ARG A 79 28.88 -1.07 2.33
N GLN A 80 28.86 0.13 1.77
CA GLN A 80 27.65 0.74 1.21
C GLN A 80 27.13 -0.03 0.00
N GLU A 81 28.02 -0.57 -0.83
CA GLU A 81 27.70 -1.36 -2.01
C GLU A 81 27.02 -2.69 -1.67
N VAL A 82 27.43 -3.33 -0.55
CA VAL A 82 26.81 -4.56 -0.07
C VAL A 82 25.41 -4.27 0.48
N ALA A 83 25.28 -3.20 1.28
CA ALA A 83 23.99 -2.78 1.81
C ALA A 83 23.00 -2.43 0.69
N LEU A 84 23.46 -1.68 -0.31
CA LEU A 84 22.67 -1.34 -1.49
C LEU A 84 22.18 -2.59 -2.21
N ALA A 85 23.06 -3.57 -2.45
CA ALA A 85 22.69 -4.81 -3.12
C ALA A 85 21.64 -5.63 -2.33
N VAL A 86 21.78 -5.70 -1.00
CA VAL A 86 20.81 -6.39 -0.12
C VAL A 86 19.45 -5.70 -0.19
N VAL A 87 19.40 -4.38 -0.07
CA VAL A 87 18.14 -3.63 -0.12
C VAL A 87 17.52 -3.71 -1.52
N MET A 88 18.29 -3.49 -2.59
CA MET A 88 17.79 -3.61 -3.97
C MET A 88 17.18 -4.99 -4.25
N LYS A 89 17.84 -6.05 -3.80
CA LYS A 89 17.32 -7.43 -3.90
C LYS A 89 15.99 -7.57 -3.16
N ALA A 90 15.89 -7.08 -1.93
CA ALA A 90 14.67 -7.16 -1.13
C ALA A 90 13.49 -6.38 -1.75
N LEU A 91 13.78 -5.30 -2.48
CA LEU A 91 12.77 -4.49 -3.15
C LEU A 91 12.43 -4.99 -4.57
N GLY A 92 13.04 -6.07 -5.05
CA GLY A 92 12.84 -6.54 -6.43
C GLY A 92 13.35 -5.59 -7.51
N ILE A 93 14.30 -4.71 -7.18
CA ILE A 93 14.85 -3.71 -8.09
C ILE A 93 16.26 -4.13 -8.52
N THR A 94 16.50 -4.16 -9.84
CA THR A 94 17.82 -4.50 -10.40
C THR A 94 18.53 -3.29 -11.02
N ASP A 95 17.78 -2.24 -11.40
CA ASP A 95 18.36 -0.98 -11.90
C ASP A 95 18.61 0.03 -10.76
N GLN A 96 19.87 0.42 -10.60
CA GLN A 96 20.31 1.35 -9.55
C GLN A 96 19.75 2.78 -9.72
N ARG A 97 19.48 3.24 -10.95
CA ARG A 97 18.88 4.56 -11.19
C ARG A 97 17.41 4.55 -10.78
N LEU A 98 16.69 3.48 -11.10
CA LEU A 98 15.32 3.29 -10.65
C LEU A 98 15.26 3.26 -9.13
N TYR A 99 16.17 2.51 -8.48
CA TYR A 99 16.30 2.50 -7.04
C TYR A 99 16.48 3.91 -6.46
N ALA A 100 17.49 4.66 -6.95
CA ALA A 100 17.76 6.01 -6.46
C ALA A 100 16.56 6.95 -6.65
N SER A 101 15.88 6.85 -7.79
CA SER A 101 14.66 7.60 -8.08
C SER A 101 13.53 7.26 -7.10
N MET A 102 13.29 5.97 -6.83
CA MET A 102 12.23 5.53 -5.91
C MET A 102 12.48 5.97 -4.47
N ILE A 103 13.71 5.81 -3.99
CA ILE A 103 14.11 6.27 -2.66
C ILE A 103 13.93 7.79 -2.54
N SER A 104 14.34 8.57 -3.54
CA SER A 104 14.13 10.01 -3.54
C SER A 104 12.64 10.38 -3.55
N GLN A 105 11.82 9.72 -4.38
CA GLN A 105 10.39 9.98 -4.46
C GLN A 105 9.66 9.70 -3.14
N ILE A 106 9.90 8.54 -2.52
CA ILE A 106 9.25 8.22 -1.25
C ILE A 106 9.75 9.10 -0.10
N THR A 107 11.05 9.41 -0.08
CA THR A 107 11.61 10.34 0.91
C THR A 107 10.90 11.70 0.82
N ASN A 108 10.75 12.23 -0.40
CA ASN A 108 10.07 13.51 -0.62
C ASN A 108 8.58 13.44 -0.28
N ALA A 109 7.90 12.34 -0.62
CA ALA A 109 6.47 12.16 -0.35
C ALA A 109 6.15 12.05 1.15
N LEU A 110 7.08 11.49 1.93
CA LEU A 110 6.91 11.30 3.37
C LEU A 110 7.44 12.49 4.19
N SER A 111 8.38 13.27 3.66
CA SER A 111 8.95 14.41 4.39
C SER A 111 7.91 15.49 4.73
N ARG A 112 7.93 15.97 5.98
CA ARG A 112 7.07 17.09 6.46
C ARG A 112 7.69 18.47 6.24
N GLY A 113 8.90 18.52 5.69
CA GLY A 113 9.67 19.73 5.45
C GLY A 113 10.85 19.45 4.51
N GLN A 114 11.93 20.23 4.63
CA GLN A 114 13.11 20.09 3.76
C GLN A 114 14.02 18.91 4.15
N GLU A 115 13.84 18.35 5.35
CA GLU A 115 14.66 17.24 5.82
C GLU A 115 13.95 15.90 5.70
N ALA A 116 14.72 14.90 5.27
CA ALA A 116 14.29 13.51 5.25
C ALA A 116 14.02 13.00 6.69
N GLU A 117 12.83 12.43 6.89
CA GLU A 117 12.49 11.73 8.11
C GLU A 117 12.97 10.26 8.00
N VAL A 118 14.22 10.02 8.42
CA VAL A 118 14.91 8.73 8.19
C VAL A 118 14.17 7.53 8.81
N ALA A 119 13.53 7.72 9.96
CA ALA A 119 12.71 6.68 10.57
C ALA A 119 11.54 6.26 9.66
N GLU A 120 10.85 7.23 9.05
CA GLU A 120 9.77 6.96 8.11
C GLU A 120 10.28 6.34 6.81
N LEU A 121 11.43 6.77 6.31
CA LEU A 121 12.07 6.15 5.15
C LEU A 121 12.38 4.67 5.41
N ASN A 122 13.02 4.36 6.54
CA ASN A 122 13.35 2.97 6.91
C ASN A 122 12.08 2.13 7.10
N ALA A 123 11.04 2.67 7.74
CA ALA A 123 9.76 2.00 7.88
C ALA A 123 9.09 1.74 6.52
N ALA A 124 9.13 2.72 5.61
CA ALA A 124 8.58 2.55 4.27
C ALA A 124 9.34 1.50 3.46
N ILE A 125 10.67 1.47 3.53
CA ILE A 125 11.49 0.43 2.88
C ILE A 125 11.15 -0.95 3.44
N ALA A 126 10.99 -1.08 4.77
CA ALA A 126 10.58 -2.33 5.40
C ALA A 126 9.18 -2.78 4.94
N LEU A 127 8.21 -1.86 4.84
CA LEU A 127 6.88 -2.14 4.31
C LEU A 127 6.93 -2.63 2.86
N VAL A 128 7.72 -1.96 2.00
CA VAL A 128 7.89 -2.36 0.60
C VAL A 128 8.55 -3.73 0.49
N ALA A 129 9.60 -3.98 1.27
CA ALA A 129 10.28 -5.26 1.28
C ALA A 129 9.37 -6.40 1.77
N GLY A 130 8.51 -6.14 2.77
CA GLY A 130 7.53 -7.11 3.25
C GLY A 130 6.44 -7.49 2.24
N ILE A 131 6.26 -6.71 1.17
CA ILE A 131 5.39 -7.08 0.03
C ILE A 131 6.08 -8.14 -0.85
N GLU A 132 7.40 -8.27 -0.75
CA GLU A 132 8.26 -9.14 -1.56
C GLU A 132 8.07 -8.91 -3.07
N PRO A 133 8.39 -7.70 -3.59
CA PRO A 133 8.22 -7.41 -5.01
C PRO A 133 9.06 -8.33 -5.88
N ARG A 134 8.45 -8.92 -6.93
CA ARG A 134 9.11 -9.88 -7.83
C ARG A 134 9.77 -9.24 -9.05
N ASP A 135 9.34 -8.02 -9.38
CA ASP A 135 9.81 -7.27 -10.53
C ASP A 135 9.71 -5.76 -10.27
N HIS A 136 10.20 -4.96 -11.23
CA HIS A 136 10.19 -3.51 -11.12
C HIS A 136 8.78 -2.92 -10.98
N LEU A 137 7.75 -3.48 -11.63
CA LEU A 137 6.38 -2.96 -11.58
C LEU A 137 5.75 -3.23 -10.22
N GLU A 138 5.94 -4.44 -9.68
CA GLU A 138 5.55 -4.74 -8.31
C GLU A 138 6.25 -3.80 -7.33
N ALA A 139 7.52 -3.48 -7.56
CA ALA A 139 8.25 -2.53 -6.71
C ALA A 139 7.60 -1.14 -6.77
N MET A 140 7.31 -0.61 -7.98
CA MET A 140 6.63 0.69 -8.09
C MET A 140 5.29 0.71 -7.34
N LEU A 141 4.49 -0.35 -7.50
CA LEU A 141 3.20 -0.48 -6.85
C LEU A 141 3.35 -0.57 -5.33
N ALA A 142 4.33 -1.33 -4.84
CA ALA A 142 4.62 -1.47 -3.42
C ALA A 142 5.06 -0.15 -2.78
N PHE A 143 5.91 0.64 -3.45
CA PHE A 143 6.28 2.00 -3.01
C PHE A 143 5.04 2.92 -2.90
N GLN A 144 4.13 2.84 -3.88
CA GLN A 144 2.88 3.59 -3.82
C GLN A 144 1.98 3.11 -2.67
N MET A 145 1.86 1.80 -2.45
CA MET A 145 1.06 1.24 -1.36
C MET A 145 1.59 1.65 0.02
N ALA A 146 2.90 1.63 0.23
CA ALA A 146 3.52 2.13 1.46
C ALA A 146 3.22 3.62 1.68
N THR A 147 3.32 4.42 0.63
CA THR A 147 3.00 5.86 0.68
C THR A 147 1.51 6.09 1.02
N VAL A 148 0.60 5.39 0.34
CA VAL A 148 -0.85 5.47 0.60
C VAL A 148 -1.17 5.08 2.05
N HIS A 149 -0.54 4.04 2.57
CA HIS A 149 -0.71 3.60 3.95
C HIS A 149 -0.27 4.69 4.96
N VAL A 150 0.95 5.23 4.81
CA VAL A 150 1.47 6.26 5.71
C VAL A 150 0.63 7.54 5.66
N LEU A 151 0.27 8.01 4.46
CA LEU A 151 -0.59 9.19 4.30
C LEU A 151 -1.96 8.97 4.95
N SER A 152 -2.51 7.76 4.84
CA SER A 152 -3.78 7.43 5.48
C SER A 152 -3.69 7.52 7.00
N LEU A 153 -2.65 6.93 7.62
CA LEU A 153 -2.45 7.01 9.07
C LEU A 153 -2.27 8.45 9.56
N ARG A 154 -1.58 9.30 8.77
CA ARG A 154 -1.45 10.74 9.06
C ARG A 154 -2.81 11.44 9.07
N HIS A 155 -3.64 11.22 8.05
CA HIS A 155 -4.97 11.83 8.00
C HIS A 155 -5.92 11.25 9.05
N THR A 156 -5.82 9.96 9.38
CA THR A 156 -6.55 9.37 10.51
C THR A 156 -6.14 9.99 11.84
N ARG A 157 -4.84 10.26 12.04
CA ARG A 157 -4.39 11.00 13.23
C ARG A 157 -5.02 12.40 13.28
N SER A 158 -5.07 13.11 12.15
CA SER A 158 -5.72 14.42 12.07
C SER A 158 -7.21 14.38 12.44
N LEU A 159 -7.92 13.28 12.15
CA LEU A 159 -9.31 13.08 12.58
C LEU A 159 -9.46 13.00 14.11
N VAL A 160 -8.47 12.46 14.80
CA VAL A 160 -8.49 12.33 16.28
C VAL A 160 -8.04 13.62 16.97
N THR A 161 -7.21 14.44 16.31
CA THR A 161 -6.60 15.63 16.94
C THR A 161 -7.21 16.97 16.52
N SER A 162 -8.11 17.01 15.54
CA SER A 162 -8.70 18.25 15.04
C SER A 162 -10.06 18.53 15.66
N ASP A 163 -10.25 19.71 16.25
CA ASP A 163 -11.54 20.17 16.78
C ASP A 163 -12.42 20.89 15.74
N ARG A 164 -11.89 21.06 14.53
CA ARG A 164 -12.54 21.78 13.42
C ARG A 164 -13.32 20.82 12.53
N VAL A 165 -14.65 20.96 12.52
CA VAL A 165 -15.58 20.11 11.75
C VAL A 165 -15.25 20.10 10.25
N ASP A 166 -14.88 21.23 9.67
CA ASP A 166 -14.51 21.34 8.26
C ASP A 166 -13.25 20.53 7.89
N LEU A 167 -12.28 20.48 8.81
CA LEU A 167 -11.08 19.65 8.64
C LEU A 167 -11.37 18.17 8.88
N LEU A 168 -12.29 17.85 9.80
CA LEU A 168 -12.73 16.46 10.01
C LEU A 168 -13.36 15.87 8.75
N ASP A 169 -14.31 16.58 8.13
CA ASP A 169 -14.94 16.13 6.88
C ASP A 169 -13.94 15.98 5.72
N LEU A 170 -12.94 16.86 5.65
CA LEU A 170 -11.87 16.77 4.65
C LEU A 170 -11.02 15.51 4.87
N HIS A 171 -10.55 15.30 6.10
CA HIS A 171 -9.69 14.17 6.43
C HIS A 171 -10.42 12.83 6.31
N GLU A 172 -11.70 12.77 6.68
CA GLU A 172 -12.56 11.58 6.50
C GLU A 172 -12.60 11.17 5.04
N ARG A 173 -12.85 12.13 4.14
CA ARG A 173 -12.93 11.89 2.70
C ARG A 173 -11.59 11.44 2.12
N ILE A 174 -10.49 12.03 2.58
CA ILE A 174 -9.13 11.65 2.14
C ILE A 174 -8.83 10.22 2.58
N VAL A 175 -9.05 9.89 3.86
CA VAL A 175 -8.82 8.54 4.40
C VAL A 175 -9.65 7.51 3.64
N ASN A 176 -10.94 7.76 3.41
CA ASN A 176 -11.81 6.85 2.66
C ASN A 176 -11.33 6.61 1.23
N LYS A 177 -10.85 7.66 0.55
CA LYS A 177 -10.28 7.52 -0.80
C LYS A 177 -9.00 6.70 -0.79
N LEU A 178 -8.06 7.00 0.11
CA LEU A 178 -6.79 6.31 0.21
C LEU A 178 -6.97 4.82 0.58
N MET A 179 -7.88 4.51 1.52
CA MET A 179 -8.21 3.13 1.89
C MET A 179 -8.80 2.35 0.73
N ARG A 180 -9.72 2.95 -0.05
CA ARG A 180 -10.24 2.32 -1.27
C ARG A 180 -9.15 2.09 -2.32
N THR A 181 -8.23 3.05 -2.48
CA THR A 181 -7.08 2.92 -3.37
C THR A 181 -6.17 1.77 -2.92
N PHE A 182 -5.89 1.66 -1.61
CA PHE A 182 -5.06 0.58 -1.06
C PHE A 182 -5.66 -0.80 -1.36
N THR A 183 -6.97 -0.97 -1.17
CA THR A 183 -7.67 -2.22 -1.53
C THR A 183 -7.58 -2.53 -3.02
N ALA A 184 -7.76 -1.51 -3.88
CA ALA A 184 -7.61 -1.69 -5.33
C ALA A 184 -6.17 -2.07 -5.74
N GLN A 185 -5.15 -1.50 -5.07
CA GLN A 185 -3.74 -1.85 -5.30
C GLN A 185 -3.45 -3.29 -4.85
N MET A 186 -4.01 -3.74 -3.73
CA MET A 186 -3.92 -5.14 -3.29
C MET A 186 -4.53 -6.11 -4.31
N GLU A 187 -5.71 -5.78 -4.88
CA GLU A 187 -6.31 -6.57 -5.94
C GLU A 187 -5.47 -6.57 -7.22
N ALA A 188 -4.93 -5.42 -7.62
CA ALA A 188 -4.07 -5.29 -8.78
C ALA A 188 -2.81 -6.14 -8.64
N LEU A 189 -2.14 -6.09 -7.49
CA LEU A 189 -0.98 -6.93 -7.17
C LEU A 189 -1.33 -8.41 -7.22
N ARG A 190 -2.46 -8.81 -6.61
CA ARG A 190 -2.93 -10.20 -6.65
C ARG A 190 -3.21 -10.68 -8.08
N LYS A 191 -3.81 -9.83 -8.92
CA LYS A 191 -4.10 -10.16 -10.33
C LYS A 191 -2.82 -10.26 -11.15
N HIS A 192 -1.87 -9.34 -10.96
CA HIS A 192 -0.54 -9.36 -11.58
C HIS A 192 0.20 -10.66 -11.27
N ARG A 193 0.24 -11.06 -9.99
CA ARG A 193 0.91 -12.28 -9.53
C ARG A 193 0.28 -13.58 -10.02
N ASN A 194 -1.05 -13.61 -10.14
CA ASN A 194 -1.81 -14.81 -10.51
C ASN A 194 -2.18 -14.84 -12.01
N GLY A 195 -1.68 -13.88 -12.79
CA GLY A 195 -1.76 -13.90 -14.26
C GLY A 195 -3.16 -13.74 -14.85
N GLY A 196 -4.11 -13.11 -14.14
CA GLY A 196 -5.43 -12.76 -14.70
C GLY A 196 -6.27 -13.90 -15.31
N ASN A 197 -5.88 -15.17 -15.11
CA ASN A 197 -6.46 -16.30 -15.82
C ASN A 197 -7.84 -16.63 -15.26
N GLN A 198 -8.89 -16.07 -15.88
CA GLN A 198 -10.23 -16.64 -15.77
C GLN A 198 -10.23 -17.94 -16.59
N LYS A 199 -10.03 -19.08 -15.92
CA LYS A 199 -10.10 -20.40 -16.55
C LYS A 199 -11.55 -20.71 -16.91
N VAL A 200 -11.97 -20.37 -18.13
CA VAL A 200 -13.25 -20.81 -18.70
C VAL A 200 -13.08 -22.25 -19.16
N VAL A 201 -13.69 -23.19 -18.44
CA VAL A 201 -13.78 -24.59 -18.87
C VAL A 201 -15.00 -24.70 -19.78
N VAL A 202 -14.77 -24.91 -21.08
CA VAL A 202 -15.84 -25.19 -22.03
C VAL A 202 -16.16 -26.68 -21.96
N GLU A 203 -17.30 -27.01 -21.34
CA GLU A 203 -17.87 -28.35 -21.39
C GLU A 203 -18.95 -28.38 -22.47
N HIS A 204 -18.73 -29.16 -23.53
CA HIS A 204 -19.73 -29.37 -24.56
C HIS A 204 -20.80 -30.32 -24.03
N VAL A 205 -21.94 -29.77 -23.60
CA VAL A 205 -23.12 -30.56 -23.25
C VAL A 205 -23.90 -30.86 -24.53
N TYR A 206 -23.97 -32.14 -24.91
CA TYR A 206 -24.81 -32.59 -26.01
C TYR A 206 -26.26 -32.72 -25.52
N VAL A 207 -27.15 -31.90 -26.05
CA VAL A 207 -28.59 -32.03 -25.82
C VAL A 207 -29.15 -32.89 -26.95
N GLY A 208 -29.57 -34.12 -26.62
CA GLY A 208 -30.18 -35.03 -27.58
C GLY A 208 -31.51 -34.53 -28.14
N GLU A 209 -31.97 -35.15 -29.22
CA GLU A 209 -33.24 -34.82 -29.85
C GLU A 209 -34.41 -34.96 -28.85
N GLY A 210 -35.11 -33.86 -28.57
CA GLY A 210 -36.18 -33.78 -27.58
C GLY A 210 -35.77 -33.33 -26.16
N GLY A 211 -34.47 -33.12 -25.88
CA GLY A 211 -33.99 -32.55 -24.63
C GLY A 211 -34.07 -31.00 -24.63
N GLN A 212 -34.48 -30.40 -23.51
CA GLN A 212 -34.37 -28.96 -23.30
C GLN A 212 -33.44 -28.70 -22.10
N ALA A 213 -32.34 -28.00 -22.33
CA ALA A 213 -31.44 -27.56 -21.26
C ALA A 213 -31.80 -26.14 -20.82
N ILE A 214 -31.95 -25.94 -19.51
CA ILE A 214 -32.12 -24.61 -18.92
C ILE A 214 -30.74 -24.15 -18.43
N ILE A 215 -30.25 -23.03 -18.95
CA ILE A 215 -29.00 -22.41 -18.51
C ILE A 215 -29.36 -21.13 -17.74
N GLY A 216 -29.14 -21.13 -16.43
CA GLY A 216 -29.44 -20.00 -15.56
C GLY A 216 -29.69 -20.41 -14.11
N ASN A 217 -29.83 -19.43 -13.22
CA ASN A 217 -30.12 -19.68 -11.81
C ASN A 217 -31.59 -20.09 -11.65
N VAL A 218 -31.88 -21.38 -11.44
CA VAL A 218 -33.26 -21.88 -11.30
C VAL A 218 -33.70 -21.82 -9.83
N THR A 219 -34.57 -20.88 -9.50
CA THR A 219 -35.30 -20.88 -8.22
C THR A 219 -36.64 -21.60 -8.39
N HIS A 220 -36.78 -22.78 -7.79
CA HIS A 220 -38.06 -23.49 -7.78
C HIS A 220 -39.03 -22.81 -6.80
N GLY A 221 -40.03 -22.11 -7.34
CA GLY A 221 -41.18 -21.63 -6.58
C GLY A 221 -42.02 -22.79 -6.07
N GLY A 222 -42.29 -22.82 -4.76
CA GLY A 222 -43.04 -23.87 -4.08
C GLY A 222 -44.44 -24.10 -4.65
N ARG A 223 -44.80 -25.38 -4.74
CA ARG A 223 -46.05 -25.95 -5.25
C ARG A 223 -47.26 -25.51 -4.41
N GLY A 224 -48.10 -24.64 -4.96
CA GLY A 224 -49.44 -24.33 -4.42
C GLY A 224 -50.37 -25.55 -4.51
N ARG A 225 -50.95 -25.94 -3.38
CA ARG A 225 -51.90 -27.06 -3.24
C ARG A 225 -53.31 -26.46 -3.17
N ASN A 226 -54.12 -26.71 -4.19
CA ASN A 226 -55.53 -26.28 -4.25
C ASN A 226 -56.33 -26.82 -3.06
N LYS A 227 -56.99 -25.92 -2.33
CA LYS A 227 -58.26 -26.19 -1.63
C LYS A 227 -59.17 -24.98 -1.77
N THR A 228 -60.34 -25.22 -2.35
CA THR A 228 -61.45 -24.30 -2.52
C THR A 228 -62.14 -24.07 -1.16
N GLY A 229 -62.43 -22.80 -0.81
CA GLY A 229 -63.22 -22.44 0.36
C GLY A 229 -63.35 -20.92 0.54
N ALA A 230 -64.57 -20.43 0.33
CA ALA A 230 -65.18 -19.11 0.62
C ALA A 230 -64.37 -17.96 1.29
N GLN A 231 -64.37 -16.82 0.60
CA GLN A 231 -64.61 -15.40 1.01
C GLN A 231 -64.02 -14.84 2.33
N SER A 232 -63.24 -13.75 2.24
CA SER A 232 -63.61 -12.36 2.61
C SER A 232 -62.39 -11.42 2.66
N HIS A 233 -62.66 -10.11 2.56
CA HIS A 233 -61.80 -8.97 2.19
C HIS A 233 -60.55 -8.68 3.04
N GLY A 234 -59.58 -7.97 2.41
CA GLY A 234 -58.60 -7.11 3.09
C GLY A 234 -57.43 -6.72 2.18
N GLN A 235 -57.43 -5.49 1.66
CA GLN A 235 -56.25 -4.84 1.09
C GLN A 235 -55.14 -4.73 2.14
N GLU A 236 -53.88 -4.85 1.72
CA GLU A 236 -52.85 -3.86 2.08
C GLU A 236 -51.65 -3.99 1.12
N ASP A 237 -51.49 -2.91 0.36
CA ASP A 237 -50.28 -2.51 -0.34
C ASP A 237 -49.16 -2.22 0.68
N LEU A 238 -47.90 -2.34 0.25
CA LEU A 238 -46.73 -1.54 0.65
C LEU A 238 -45.41 -2.31 0.37
N SER A 239 -44.95 -2.16 -0.88
CA SER A 239 -43.62 -1.65 -1.29
C SER A 239 -42.34 -2.01 -0.51
N VAL A 240 -41.24 -2.31 -1.26
CA VAL A 240 -39.83 -1.79 -1.15
C VAL A 240 -38.81 -2.84 -1.71
N PRO A 241 -37.71 -2.45 -2.42
CA PRO A 241 -37.61 -2.49 -3.88
C PRO A 241 -36.65 -3.59 -4.41
N ALA A 242 -36.78 -3.90 -5.70
CA ALA A 242 -35.81 -4.73 -6.41
C ALA A 242 -34.46 -3.98 -6.51
N ARG A 243 -33.41 -4.56 -5.90
CA ARG A 243 -32.03 -4.20 -6.19
C ARG A 243 -31.78 -4.32 -7.69
N ALA A 244 -31.42 -3.20 -8.30
CA ALA A 244 -30.95 -3.12 -9.68
C ALA A 244 -29.77 -4.09 -9.88
N ALA A 245 -30.02 -5.15 -10.63
CA ALA A 245 -28.98 -5.91 -11.30
C ALA A 245 -28.40 -5.02 -12.40
N VAL A 246 -27.10 -4.74 -12.32
CA VAL A 246 -26.35 -3.98 -13.32
C VAL A 246 -26.19 -4.87 -14.56
N LEU A 247 -27.02 -4.64 -15.58
CA LEU A 247 -26.80 -5.20 -16.92
C LEU A 247 -25.76 -4.34 -17.65
N GLY A 248 -24.65 -4.96 -18.03
CA GLY A 248 -23.68 -4.38 -18.96
C GLY A 248 -24.30 -4.29 -20.35
N HIS A 249 -24.52 -3.07 -20.82
CA HIS A 249 -24.88 -2.79 -22.20
C HIS A 249 -23.62 -2.95 -23.07
N VAL A 250 -23.59 -3.96 -23.93
CA VAL A 250 -22.69 -4.01 -25.09
C VAL A 250 -23.49 -3.50 -26.27
N GLU A 251 -23.19 -2.28 -26.71
CA GLU A 251 -23.74 -1.69 -27.93
C GLU A 251 -22.89 -2.20 -29.11
N ALA A 252 -23.50 -3.01 -29.97
CA ALA A 252 -22.86 -3.51 -31.18
C ALA A 252 -22.87 -2.40 -32.24
N ASP A 253 -21.84 -1.56 -32.24
CA ASP A 253 -21.58 -0.60 -33.32
C ASP A 253 -21.21 -1.38 -34.59
N LYS A 254 -22.18 -1.54 -35.49
CA LYS A 254 -21.98 -2.10 -36.83
C LYS A 254 -21.29 -1.07 -37.72
N VAL A 255 -19.97 -1.03 -37.70
CA VAL A 255 -19.18 -0.35 -38.74
C VAL A 255 -18.81 -1.37 -39.83
N PRO A 256 -19.20 -1.18 -41.10
CA PRO A 256 -18.78 -2.07 -42.18
C PRO A 256 -17.28 -1.89 -42.47
N MET A 257 -16.53 -2.99 -42.49
CA MET A 257 -15.13 -3.03 -42.92
C MET A 257 -15.03 -2.79 -44.44
N PRO A 258 -14.25 -1.81 -44.92
CA PRO A 258 -14.01 -1.64 -46.35
C PRO A 258 -13.07 -2.73 -46.88
N GLY A 259 -13.52 -3.47 -47.89
CA GLY A 259 -12.73 -4.45 -48.62
C GLY A 259 -11.67 -3.78 -49.51
N ALA A 260 -10.54 -4.46 -49.68
CA ALA A 260 -9.44 -4.02 -50.52
C ALA A 260 -9.84 -4.02 -52.00
N SER A 261 -10.11 -2.82 -52.54
CA SER A 261 -10.08 -2.57 -53.97
C SER A 261 -9.42 -1.21 -54.20
N GLY A 262 -8.41 -1.20 -55.07
CA GLY A 262 -7.47 -0.10 -55.18
C GLY A 262 -8.01 1.07 -55.97
N THR A 263 -7.90 2.26 -55.40
CA THR A 263 -7.71 3.53 -56.09
C THR A 263 -6.97 4.46 -55.14
N ARG A 264 -5.87 5.06 -55.60
CA ARG A 264 -5.12 6.08 -54.86
C ARG A 264 -6.03 7.30 -54.69
N GLU A 265 -6.23 7.75 -53.45
CA GLU A 265 -6.80 9.07 -53.17
C GLU A 265 -5.83 9.89 -52.32
N ASP A 266 -5.68 11.15 -52.73
CA ASP A 266 -4.68 12.11 -52.29
C ASP A 266 -4.79 12.50 -50.81
N GLY A 267 -3.62 12.69 -50.18
CA GLY A 267 -3.51 13.07 -48.78
C GLY A 267 -4.07 14.46 -48.48
N LEU A 268 -4.91 14.55 -47.45
CA LEU A 268 -5.44 15.81 -46.93
C LEU A 268 -4.33 16.67 -46.30
N PRO A 269 -4.37 18.01 -46.45
CA PRO A 269 -3.29 18.90 -46.03
C PRO A 269 -3.26 19.13 -44.51
N VAL A 270 -2.08 18.95 -43.91
CA VAL A 270 -1.82 19.22 -42.49
C VAL A 270 -1.61 20.73 -42.24
N PRO A 271 -2.32 21.37 -41.30
CA PRO A 271 -2.13 22.79 -40.98
C PRO A 271 -0.81 23.02 -40.23
N ARG A 272 0.08 23.86 -40.80
CA ARG A 272 1.37 24.25 -40.21
C ARG A 272 1.19 25.38 -39.18
N SER A 273 1.64 25.16 -37.96
CA SER A 273 1.82 26.19 -36.92
C SER A 273 2.97 27.15 -37.29
N PRO A 274 2.90 28.46 -36.99
CA PRO A 274 3.97 29.39 -37.34
C PRO A 274 5.20 29.23 -36.42
N ARG A 275 6.37 29.00 -37.05
CA ARG A 275 7.68 28.95 -36.40
C ARG A 275 8.07 30.33 -35.84
N ARG A 276 8.43 30.38 -34.55
CA ARG A 276 9.14 31.50 -33.93
C ARG A 276 10.59 31.51 -34.44
N SER A 277 10.95 32.56 -35.16
CA SER A 277 12.31 32.82 -35.63
C SER A 277 13.22 33.22 -34.46
N ALA A 278 14.40 32.60 -34.39
CA ALA A 278 15.48 33.03 -33.52
C ALA A 278 16.24 34.17 -34.19
N LYS A 279 16.17 35.37 -33.61
CA LYS A 279 17.04 36.49 -33.94
C LYS A 279 17.93 36.75 -32.74
N GLY A 280 19.19 36.32 -32.85
CA GLY A 280 20.25 36.76 -31.97
C GLY A 280 20.69 38.16 -32.38
N GLU A 281 20.79 39.06 -31.41
CA GLU A 281 21.39 40.37 -31.60
C GLU A 281 22.47 40.55 -30.55
N LYS A 282 23.70 40.71 -31.04
CA LYS A 282 24.87 41.11 -30.26
C LYS A 282 24.80 42.62 -30.10
N GLU A 283 24.89 43.13 -28.88
CA GLU A 283 25.45 44.46 -28.63
C GLU A 283 26.55 44.39 -27.56
N ARG A 284 27.63 45.10 -27.86
CA ARG A 284 28.87 45.27 -27.08
C ARG A 284 28.97 46.74 -26.68
N ARG A 285 29.62 46.98 -25.54
CA ARG A 285 30.12 48.25 -24.96
C ARG A 285 29.05 49.08 -24.24
N LEU A 286 29.29 49.63 -23.04
CA LEU A 286 30.54 50.00 -22.35
C LEU A 286 30.72 49.25 -21.02
#